data_AF-A0A914XEG5-F1
#
_entry.id   AF-A0A914XEG5-F1
#
_cell.length_a   1.000
_cell.length_b   1.000
_cell.length_c   1.000
_cell.angle_alpha   90.00
_cell.angle_beta   90.00
_cell.angle_gamma   90.00
#
_symmetry.space_group_name_H-M   'P 1'
#
loop_
_entity.id
_entity.type
_entity.pdbx_description
1 polymer ?
#
loop_
_entity_poly.entity_id
_entity_poly.type
_entity_poly.pdbx_seq_one_letter_code
_entity_poly.pdbx_strand_id
1 'polypeptide(L)'
;MNDQKRQAIQYHYAALVKGMDAIAVMDNLSGSLLSQPEREFVKESSQIRRERNRELISILFRTREELEPFEGFVDALKNTEKHEIMAAEILKTYTQDNSPAEVEKVSETSPTHAGEIEHDLQTKQPELSTMNA
;
A
#
# COMPACT_ATOMS: atom_id res chain seq x y z
N MET A 1 -8.15 16.87 -12.64
CA MET A 1 -8.18 15.93 -11.53
C MET A 1 -8.52 16.78 -10.34
N ASN A 2 -9.74 16.60 -9.84
CA ASN A 2 -10.15 17.30 -8.64
C ASN A 2 -9.23 16.92 -7.46
N ASP A 3 -9.22 17.77 -6.44
CA ASP A 3 -8.31 17.60 -5.30
C ASP A 3 -8.57 16.28 -4.55
N GLN A 4 -9.83 15.81 -4.52
CA GLN A 4 -10.22 14.55 -3.87
C GLN A 4 -9.60 13.31 -4.52
N LYS A 5 -9.62 13.20 -5.86
CA LYS A 5 -8.98 12.09 -6.60
C LYS A 5 -7.47 12.09 -6.36
N ARG A 6 -6.85 13.27 -6.37
CA ARG A 6 -5.41 13.42 -6.08
C ARG A 6 -5.09 12.97 -4.66
N GLN A 7 -5.88 13.41 -3.68
CA GLN A 7 -5.72 13.06 -2.27
C GLN A 7 -5.87 11.56 -2.03
N ALA A 8 -6.85 10.90 -2.67
CA ALA A 8 -7.03 9.45 -2.56
C ALA A 8 -5.80 8.68 -3.05
N ILE A 9 -5.24 9.05 -4.22
CA ILE A 9 -4.01 8.41 -4.73
C ILE A 9 -2.81 8.73 -3.83
N GLN A 10 -2.69 9.96 -3.34
CA GLN A 10 -1.60 10.35 -2.44
C GLN A 10 -1.64 9.60 -1.11
N TYR A 11 -2.83 9.45 -0.51
CA TYR A 11 -3.02 8.72 0.74
C TYR A 11 -2.57 7.26 0.60
N HIS A 12 -2.86 6.63 -0.53
CA HIS A 12 -2.51 5.22 -0.81
C HIS A 12 -1.15 5.04 -1.51
N TYR A 13 -0.41 6.12 -1.78
CA TYR A 13 0.78 6.09 -2.64
C TYR A 13 1.85 5.10 -2.15
N ALA A 14 2.12 5.07 -0.84
CA ALA A 14 3.11 4.16 -0.27
C ALA A 14 2.73 2.67 -0.46
N ALA A 15 1.44 2.35 -0.28
CA ALA A 15 0.91 1.01 -0.48
C ALA A 15 0.96 0.62 -1.96
N LEU A 16 0.57 1.53 -2.86
CA LEU A 16 0.62 1.35 -4.31
C LEU A 16 2.06 1.08 -4.78
N VAL A 17 3.02 1.92 -4.39
CA VAL A 17 4.42 1.74 -4.77
C VAL A 17 4.99 0.41 -4.26
N LYS A 18 4.62 -0.02 -3.06
CA LYS A 18 5.15 -1.25 -2.45
C LYS A 18 4.50 -2.52 -3.00
N GLY A 19 3.18 -2.52 -3.18
CA GLY A 19 2.35 -3.71 -3.31
C GLY A 19 1.74 -3.93 -4.69
N MET A 20 1.66 -2.91 -5.54
CA MET A 20 1.10 -3.04 -6.89
C MET A 20 2.00 -3.87 -7.81
N ASP A 21 1.41 -4.55 -8.79
CA ASP A 21 2.11 -5.03 -9.97
C ASP A 21 1.77 -4.14 -11.17
N ALA A 22 2.63 -3.17 -11.46
CA ALA A 22 2.44 -2.24 -12.57
C ALA A 22 2.23 -2.93 -13.93
N ILE A 23 2.81 -4.11 -14.17
CA ILE A 23 2.63 -4.79 -15.47
C ILE A 23 1.22 -5.33 -15.58
N ALA A 24 0.78 -6.08 -14.56
CA ALA A 24 -0.56 -6.64 -14.53
C ALA A 24 -1.65 -5.56 -14.53
N VAL A 25 -1.45 -4.47 -13.78
CA VAL A 25 -2.38 -3.33 -13.80
C VAL A 25 -2.40 -2.67 -15.16
N MET A 26 -1.23 -2.47 -15.79
CA MET A 26 -1.16 -1.84 -17.10
C MET A 26 -1.83 -2.67 -18.20
N ASP A 27 -1.75 -3.99 -18.14
CA ASP A 27 -2.44 -4.87 -19.08
C ASP A 27 -3.98 -4.77 -18.96
N ASN A 28 -4.49 -4.35 -17.79
CA ASN A 28 -5.90 -4.09 -17.54
C ASN A 28 -6.31 -2.62 -17.77
N LEU A 29 -5.37 -1.70 -18.05
CA LEU A 29 -5.70 -0.31 -18.39
C LEU A 29 -6.27 -0.22 -19.79
N SER A 30 -7.29 0.62 -19.97
CA SER A 30 -7.79 0.96 -21.30
C SER A 30 -6.67 1.49 -22.20
N GLY A 31 -6.75 1.17 -23.50
CA GLY A 31 -5.71 1.54 -24.47
C GLY A 31 -5.52 3.06 -24.64
N SER A 32 -6.50 3.87 -24.25
CA SER A 32 -6.44 5.33 -24.35
C SER A 32 -5.64 6.00 -23.23
N LEU A 33 -5.51 5.36 -22.07
CA LEU A 33 -4.86 5.96 -20.88
C LEU A 33 -3.35 6.05 -21.00
N LEU A 34 -2.74 5.08 -21.69
CA LEU A 34 -1.31 5.02 -21.93
C LEU A 34 -1.06 4.69 -23.39
N SER A 35 -0.28 5.55 -24.04
CA SER A 35 0.26 5.29 -25.37
C SER A 35 1.22 4.09 -25.34
N GLN A 36 1.41 3.45 -26.49
CA GLN A 36 2.35 2.32 -26.59
C GLN A 36 3.77 2.67 -26.11
N PRO A 37 4.36 3.83 -26.43
CA PRO A 37 5.67 4.22 -25.90
C PRO A 37 5.71 4.37 -24.38
N GLU A 38 4.63 4.88 -23.76
CA GLU A 38 4.55 4.98 -22.30
C GLU A 38 4.48 3.60 -21.65
N ARG A 39 3.77 2.66 -22.28
CA ARG A 39 3.69 1.27 -21.82
C ARG A 39 5.05 0.58 -21.89
N GLU A 40 5.76 0.74 -23.00
CA GLU A 40 7.12 0.22 -23.18
C GLU A 40 8.09 0.83 -22.16
N PHE A 41 8.03 2.14 -21.97
CA PHE A 41 8.84 2.82 -20.96
C PHE A 41 8.60 2.24 -19.56
N VAL A 42 7.35 1.99 -19.14
CA VAL A 42 7.08 1.35 -17.84
C VAL A 42 7.64 -0.07 -17.77
N LYS A 43 7.57 -0.85 -18.87
CA LYS A 43 8.18 -2.21 -18.90
C LYS A 43 9.69 -2.16 -18.71
N GLU A 44 10.33 -1.13 -19.25
CA GLU A 44 11.79 -0.99 -19.30
C GLU A 44 12.38 -0.16 -18.15
N SER A 45 11.57 0.64 -17.44
CA SER A 45 12.04 1.68 -16.51
C SER A 45 12.85 1.16 -15.33
N SER A 46 12.60 -0.08 -14.89
CA SER A 46 13.43 -0.75 -13.88
C SER A 46 13.12 -2.23 -13.72
N GLN A 47 14.12 -3.02 -13.32
CA GLN A 47 13.94 -4.38 -12.79
C GLN A 47 13.33 -4.36 -11.37
N ILE A 48 13.41 -3.22 -10.66
CA ILE A 48 12.88 -3.06 -9.31
C ILE A 48 11.40 -2.71 -9.41
N ARG A 49 10.55 -3.62 -8.92
CA ARG A 49 9.07 -3.46 -8.92
C ARG A 49 8.60 -2.10 -8.40
N ARG A 50 9.20 -1.59 -7.31
CA ARG A 50 8.79 -0.32 -6.70
C ARG A 50 8.99 0.88 -7.62
N GLU A 51 10.10 0.91 -8.35
CA GLU A 51 10.40 2.01 -9.27
C GLU A 51 9.43 1.97 -10.45
N ARG A 52 9.19 0.77 -11.00
CA ARG A 52 8.19 0.58 -12.05
C ARG A 52 6.78 1.01 -11.64
N ASN A 53 6.38 0.71 -10.40
CA ASN A 53 5.11 1.17 -9.85
C ASN A 53 5.04 2.70 -9.75
N ARG A 54 6.13 3.34 -9.31
CA ARG A 54 6.21 4.81 -9.28
C ARG A 54 6.06 5.41 -10.67
N GLU A 55 6.73 4.84 -11.66
CA GLU A 55 6.67 5.35 -13.04
C GLU A 55 5.26 5.25 -13.62
N LEU A 56 4.58 4.11 -13.45
CA LEU A 56 3.19 3.97 -13.90
C LEU A 56 2.28 5.03 -13.29
N ILE A 57 2.35 5.23 -11.97
CA ILE A 57 1.55 6.23 -11.25
C ILE A 57 1.91 7.63 -11.74
N SER A 58 3.20 7.93 -11.89
CA SER A 58 3.70 9.23 -12.35
C SER A 58 3.13 9.57 -13.72
N ILE A 59 3.19 8.65 -14.69
CA ILE A 59 2.69 8.86 -16.05
C ILE A 59 1.18 9.08 -16.06
N LEU A 60 0.42 8.22 -15.37
CA LEU A 60 -1.04 8.31 -15.33
C LEU A 60 -1.55 9.66 -14.80
N PHE A 61 -0.86 10.23 -13.80
CA PHE A 61 -1.34 11.41 -13.08
C PHE A 61 -0.56 12.70 -13.39
N ARG A 62 0.28 12.71 -14.45
CA ARG A 62 1.11 13.89 -14.77
C ARG A 62 0.32 15.05 -15.38
N THR A 63 -0.61 14.80 -16.32
CA THR A 63 -1.23 15.90 -17.09
C THR A 63 -2.53 15.59 -17.87
N ARG A 64 -3.02 14.35 -17.95
CA ARG A 64 -4.15 13.98 -18.83
C ARG A 64 -5.46 13.80 -18.06
N GLU A 65 -6.09 14.90 -17.67
CA GLU A 65 -7.32 14.87 -16.86
C GLU A 65 -8.54 14.44 -17.68
N GLU A 66 -8.53 14.76 -18.96
CA GLU A 66 -9.56 14.47 -19.95
C GLU A 66 -9.75 12.98 -20.23
N LEU A 67 -8.79 12.14 -19.84
CA LEU A 67 -8.85 10.69 -20.03
C LEU A 67 -9.39 9.94 -18.81
N GLU A 68 -9.84 10.66 -17.78
CA GLU A 68 -10.31 10.08 -16.52
C GLU A 68 -9.34 9.04 -15.93
N PRO A 69 -8.05 9.40 -15.73
CA PRO A 69 -7.02 8.44 -15.34
C PRO A 69 -7.25 7.80 -13.98
N PHE A 70 -8.02 8.46 -13.10
CA PHE A 70 -8.39 7.90 -11.81
C PHE A 70 -9.35 6.72 -11.95
N GLU A 71 -10.47 6.90 -12.65
CA GLU A 71 -11.47 5.88 -12.92
C GLU A 71 -10.82 4.68 -13.62
N GLY A 72 -10.09 4.96 -14.70
CA GLY A 72 -9.40 3.93 -15.46
C GLY A 72 -8.36 3.16 -14.63
N PHE A 73 -7.64 3.84 -13.75
CA PHE A 73 -6.69 3.20 -12.85
C PHE A 73 -7.36 2.33 -11.78
N VAL A 74 -8.43 2.83 -11.15
CA VAL A 74 -9.19 2.08 -10.15
C VAL A 74 -9.82 0.84 -10.76
N ASP A 75 -10.39 0.94 -11.96
CA ASP A 75 -10.97 -0.21 -12.64
C ASP A 75 -9.91 -1.23 -13.09
N ALA A 76 -8.73 -0.78 -13.54
CA ALA A 76 -7.61 -1.67 -13.83
C ALA A 76 -7.11 -2.41 -12.58
N LEU A 77 -7.08 -1.75 -11.43
CA LEU A 77 -6.77 -2.39 -10.15
C LEU A 77 -7.81 -3.45 -9.77
N LYS A 78 -9.11 -3.17 -9.93
CA LYS A 78 -10.18 -4.17 -9.67
C LYS A 78 -10.03 -5.41 -10.54
N ASN A 79 -9.68 -5.22 -11.81
CA ASN A 79 -9.54 -6.31 -12.78
C ASN A 79 -8.20 -7.07 -12.67
N THR A 80 -7.31 -6.64 -11.77
CA THR A 80 -6.06 -7.36 -11.49
C THR A 80 -6.26 -8.25 -10.27
N GLU A 81 -6.04 -9.57 -10.42
CA GLU A 81 -6.41 -10.67 -9.49
C GLU A 81 -5.89 -10.57 -8.03
N LYS A 82 -5.22 -9.48 -7.64
CA LYS A 82 -4.66 -9.25 -6.29
C LYS A 82 -4.83 -7.81 -5.79
N HIS A 83 -5.55 -6.96 -6.53
CA HIS A 83 -5.61 -5.53 -6.25
C HIS A 83 -7.03 -5.01 -6.02
N GLU A 84 -8.03 -5.89 -5.95
CA GLU A 84 -9.42 -5.54 -5.66
C GLU A 84 -9.57 -4.80 -4.31
N ILE A 85 -8.93 -5.28 -3.24
CA ILE A 85 -8.98 -4.62 -1.92
C ILE A 85 -8.38 -3.21 -1.99
N MET A 86 -7.25 -3.07 -2.68
CA MET A 86 -6.57 -1.77 -2.86
C MET A 86 -7.44 -0.80 -3.67
N ALA A 87 -8.12 -1.28 -4.71
CA ALA A 87 -9.08 -0.47 -5.47
C ALA A 87 -10.25 -0.02 -4.59
N ALA A 88 -10.80 -0.91 -3.76
CA ALA A 88 -11.90 -0.60 -2.86
C ALA A 88 -11.49 0.46 -1.81
N GLU A 89 -10.28 0.36 -1.25
CA GLU A 89 -9.75 1.33 -0.28
C GLU A 89 -9.55 2.72 -0.90
N ILE A 90 -9.02 2.80 -2.12
CA ILE A 90 -8.86 4.06 -2.86
C ILE A 90 -10.22 4.69 -3.15
N LEU A 91 -11.18 3.89 -3.62
CA LEU A 91 -12.53 4.36 -3.91
C LEU A 91 -13.22 4.86 -2.64
N LYS A 92 -13.07 4.14 -1.53
CA LYS A 92 -13.59 4.57 -0.23
C LYS A 92 -13.02 5.94 0.17
N THR A 93 -11.71 6.13 0.10
CA THR A 93 -11.07 7.42 0.41
C THR A 93 -11.55 8.55 -0.49
N TYR A 94 -11.81 8.27 -1.77
CA TYR A 94 -12.37 9.24 -2.70
C TYR A 94 -13.84 9.62 -2.39
N THR A 95 -14.66 8.64 -2.02
CA THR A 95 -16.10 8.85 -1.74
C THR A 95 -16.40 9.40 -0.35
N GLN A 96 -15.48 9.23 0.60
CA GLN A 96 -15.59 9.83 1.92
C GLN A 96 -15.13 11.28 1.82
N ASP A 97 -15.96 12.21 2.29
CA ASP A 97 -15.61 13.63 2.55
C ASP A 97 -14.57 13.68 3.70
N ASN A 98 -13.38 13.13 3.45
CA ASN A 98 -12.25 13.24 4.37
C ASN A 98 -11.68 14.64 4.18
N SER A 99 -12.30 15.60 4.88
CA SER A 99 -11.63 16.84 5.22
C SER A 99 -10.25 16.48 5.81
N PRO A 100 -9.14 17.10 5.37
CA PRO A 100 -7.76 16.70 5.70
C PRO A 100 -7.37 16.70 7.20
N ALA A 101 -8.33 16.91 8.11
CA ALA A 101 -8.12 16.97 9.55
C ALA A 101 -7.96 15.59 10.24
N GLU A 102 -8.30 14.46 9.60
CA GLU A 102 -8.29 13.14 10.28
C GLU A 102 -7.09 12.23 9.94
N VAL A 103 -6.13 12.66 9.11
CA VAL A 103 -5.00 11.80 8.71
C VAL A 103 -3.89 11.71 9.78
N GLU A 104 -3.94 12.51 10.85
CA GLU A 104 -2.92 12.48 11.92
C GLU A 104 -3.02 11.31 12.90
N LYS A 105 -3.97 10.37 12.76
CA LYS A 105 -4.22 9.35 13.81
C LYS A 105 -3.98 7.88 13.45
N VAL A 106 -3.30 7.59 12.35
CA VAL A 106 -2.99 6.19 12.00
C VAL A 106 -1.49 6.00 11.75
N SER A 107 -0.69 6.25 12.78
CA SER A 107 0.70 5.78 12.85
C SER A 107 1.09 5.23 14.24
N GLU A 108 0.12 5.05 15.15
CA GLU A 108 0.37 4.50 16.49
C GLU A 108 -0.57 3.33 16.81
N THR A 109 -0.42 2.21 16.11
CA THR A 109 -0.79 0.90 16.66
C THR A 109 0.23 -0.15 16.23
N SER A 110 1.37 -0.14 16.91
CA SER A 110 2.16 -1.37 17.07
C SER A 110 1.40 -2.29 18.04
N PRO A 111 1.25 -3.60 17.75
CA PRO A 111 0.64 -4.52 18.68
C PRO A 111 1.69 -4.92 19.73
N THR A 112 1.59 -4.39 20.95
CA THR A 112 2.32 -4.93 22.10
C THR A 112 1.54 -6.12 22.66
N HIS A 113 1.75 -7.30 22.08
CA HIS A 113 1.42 -8.56 22.73
C HIS A 113 2.68 -9.09 23.43
N ALA A 114 2.89 -8.65 24.66
CA ALA A 114 3.81 -9.31 25.59
C ALA A 114 2.94 -9.88 26.71
N GLY A 115 2.99 -11.21 26.87
CA GLY A 115 2.06 -11.97 27.69
C GLY A 115 2.22 -11.72 29.18
N GLU A 116 1.09 -11.49 29.85
CA GLU A 116 0.93 -11.73 31.28
C GLU A 116 0.48 -13.18 31.48
N ILE A 117 1.42 -14.05 31.82
CA ILE A 117 1.14 -15.30 32.52
C ILE A 117 2.25 -15.47 33.58
N GLU A 118 2.10 -14.82 34.73
CA GLU A 118 2.79 -15.23 35.94
C GLU A 118 1.96 -16.33 36.60
N HIS A 119 2.32 -17.58 36.31
CA HIS A 119 1.89 -18.74 37.10
C HIS A 119 2.96 -19.04 38.14
N ASP A 120 2.55 -18.89 39.39
CA ASP A 120 3.20 -19.26 40.63
C ASP A 120 3.87 -20.65 40.57
N LEU A 121 5.20 -20.71 40.74
CA LEU A 121 5.95 -21.95 40.96
C LEU A 121 7.14 -21.71 41.91
N GLN A 122 6.77 -21.61 43.18
CA GLN A 122 7.45 -22.14 44.37
C GLN A 122 8.78 -22.90 44.14
N THR A 123 9.91 -22.23 44.39
CA THR A 123 11.22 -22.88 44.56
C THR A 123 11.65 -22.86 46.03
N LYS A 124 11.59 -24.03 46.66
CA LYS A 124 12.28 -24.33 47.93
C LYS A 124 13.80 -24.29 47.69
N GLN A 125 14.53 -23.62 48.59
CA GLN A 125 15.99 -23.64 48.64
C GLN A 125 16.52 -25.06 48.92
N PRO A 126 17.63 -25.50 48.32
CA PRO A 126 18.47 -26.53 48.89
C PRO A 126 19.61 -25.90 49.70
N GLU A 127 19.76 -26.38 50.93
CA GLU A 127 20.81 -26.01 51.89
C GLU A 127 22.21 -26.35 51.35
N LEU A 128 23.18 -25.47 51.63
CA LEU A 128 24.60 -25.71 51.44
C LEU A 128 25.06 -26.92 52.28
N SER A 129 25.66 -27.91 51.63
CA SER A 129 26.60 -28.83 52.28
C SER A 129 27.93 -28.75 51.56
N THR A 130 28.87 -28.02 52.17
CA THR A 130 30.30 -28.09 51.83
C THR A 130 30.96 -29.18 52.69
N MET A 131 31.36 -30.27 52.06
CA MET A 131 32.41 -31.20 52.48
C MET A 131 33.15 -31.58 51.17
N ASN A 132 34.46 -31.69 51.04
CA ASN A 132 35.64 -31.53 51.88
C ASN A 132 36.83 -31.46 50.90
N ALA A 133 37.91 -30.77 51.29
CA ALA A 133 39.28 -31.21 51.06
C ALA A 133 40.15 -30.63 52.17
#